data_AF-A0A3M1ZWZ0-F1
#
_entry.id   AF-A0A3M1ZWZ0-F1
#
_cell.length_a   1.000
_cell.length_b   1.000
_cell.length_c   1.000
_cell.angle_alpha   90.00
_cell.angle_beta   90.00
_cell.angle_gamma   90.00
#
_symmetry.space_group_name_H-M   'P 1'
#
loop_
_entity.id
_entity.type
_entity.pdbx_description
1 polymer ?
#
loop_
_entity_poly.entity_id
_entity_poly.type
_entity_poly.pdbx_seq_one_letter_code
_entity_poly.pdbx_strand_id
1 'polypeptide(L)'
;MRRILTRMTMNSTISNYFRALSDLDREGYLACFAPDATVMDPYGGRPLHGTDGLNKFMDGMERTWVAFEMVPGEAFAAGDRVAVSWKAKATAKSGKTAEFAGINVFTLNEDGLITQLEGYWDFKAMVAQIQ
;
A
#
# COMPACT_ATOMS: atom_id res chain seq x y z
N MET A 1 18.14 -19.56 -15.07
CA MET A 1 18.86 -18.48 -14.34
C MET A 1 17.90 -17.90 -13.32
N ARG A 2 18.26 -17.84 -12.04
CA ARG A 2 17.47 -17.09 -11.04
C ARG A 2 17.66 -15.60 -11.28
N ARG A 3 16.58 -14.80 -11.26
CA ARG A 3 16.67 -13.34 -11.40
C ARG A 3 17.16 -12.77 -10.07
N ILE A 4 18.09 -11.83 -10.13
CA ILE A 4 18.53 -11.10 -8.93
C ILE A 4 17.63 -9.88 -8.78
N LEU A 5 16.96 -9.76 -7.63
CA LEU A 5 16.19 -8.58 -7.29
C LEU A 5 17.12 -7.37 -7.20
N THR A 6 16.87 -6.34 -8.00
CA THR A 6 17.69 -5.12 -8.00
C THR A 6 17.03 -4.01 -7.21
N ARG A 7 17.86 -3.11 -6.64
CA ARG A 7 17.37 -1.91 -5.96
C ARG A 7 16.51 -1.01 -6.87
N MET A 8 16.85 -0.95 -8.16
CA MET A 8 16.06 -0.21 -9.15
C MET A 8 14.65 -0.82 -9.29
N THR A 9 14.56 -2.14 -9.41
CA THR A 9 13.27 -2.85 -9.50
C THR A 9 12.42 -2.64 -8.25
N MET A 10 13.00 -2.79 -7.06
CA MET A 10 12.29 -2.54 -5.79
C MET A 10 11.75 -1.11 -5.73
N ASN A 11 12.59 -0.11 -6.06
CA ASN A 11 12.17 1.28 -6.08
C ASN A 11 11.03 1.51 -7.08
N SER A 12 11.10 0.94 -8.28
CA SER A 12 10.05 1.07 -9.29
C SER A 12 8.72 0.48 -8.83
N THR A 13 8.70 -0.73 -8.27
CA THR A 13 7.47 -1.36 -7.76
C THR A 13 6.86 -0.54 -6.63
N ILE A 14 7.69 -0.07 -5.69
CA ILE A 14 7.23 0.75 -4.56
C ILE A 14 6.69 2.11 -5.04
N SER A 15 7.38 2.78 -5.97
CA SER A 15 6.87 4.02 -6.56
C SER A 15 5.56 3.81 -7.31
N ASN A 16 5.42 2.70 -8.05
CA ASN A 16 4.17 2.35 -8.72
C ASN A 16 3.03 2.10 -7.72
N TYR A 17 3.31 1.44 -6.59
CA TYR A 17 2.34 1.22 -5.52
C TYR A 17 1.75 2.54 -4.99
N PHE A 18 2.60 3.51 -4.64
CA PHE A 18 2.16 4.81 -4.12
C PHE A 18 1.38 5.63 -5.16
N ARG A 19 1.83 5.60 -6.42
CA ARG A 19 1.11 6.24 -7.54
C ARG A 19 -0.26 5.61 -7.70
N ALA A 20 -0.33 4.29 -7.82
CA ALA A 20 -1.58 3.58 -8.08
C ALA A 20 -2.61 3.82 -6.97
N LEU A 21 -2.21 3.84 -5.69
CA LEU A 21 -3.13 4.18 -4.61
C LEU A 21 -3.60 5.64 -4.65
N SER A 22 -2.70 6.58 -4.96
CA SER A 22 -3.06 8.00 -5.09
C SER A 22 -4.02 8.23 -6.26
N ASP A 23 -3.85 7.49 -7.35
CA ASP A 23 -4.73 7.58 -8.52
C ASP A 23 -6.00 6.73 -8.37
N LEU A 24 -6.16 6.00 -7.25
CA LEU A 24 -7.17 4.95 -7.06
C LEU A 24 -7.21 3.95 -8.24
N ASP A 25 -6.05 3.70 -8.85
CA ASP A 25 -5.83 2.80 -9.97
C ASP A 25 -5.71 1.35 -9.48
N ARG A 26 -6.82 0.62 -9.55
CA ARG A 26 -6.91 -0.79 -9.17
C ARG A 26 -5.96 -1.68 -9.95
N GLU A 27 -5.86 -1.48 -11.27
CA GLU A 27 -5.02 -2.35 -12.11
C GLU A 27 -3.55 -2.13 -11.80
N GLY A 28 -3.12 -0.86 -11.69
CA GLY A 28 -1.78 -0.50 -11.28
C GLY A 28 -1.43 -1.02 -9.87
N TYR A 29 -2.39 -0.97 -8.94
CA TYR A 29 -2.20 -1.50 -7.59
C TYR A 29 -1.99 -3.02 -7.63
N LEU A 30 -2.91 -3.76 -8.27
CA LEU A 30 -2.84 -5.21 -8.37
C LEU A 30 -1.56 -5.69 -9.07
N ALA A 31 -1.09 -4.98 -10.09
CA ALA A 31 0.13 -5.31 -10.82
C ALA A 31 1.41 -5.23 -9.96
N CYS A 32 1.37 -4.57 -8.80
CA CYS A 32 2.51 -4.49 -7.89
C CYS A 32 2.70 -5.76 -7.04
N PHE A 33 1.71 -6.65 -6.97
CA PHE A 33 1.68 -7.77 -6.03
C PHE A 33 1.87 -9.13 -6.71
N ALA A 34 2.43 -10.06 -5.95
CA ALA A 34 2.39 -11.48 -6.30
C ALA A 34 0.95 -12.03 -6.14
N PRO A 35 0.53 -13.03 -6.93
CA PRO A 35 -0.83 -13.57 -6.86
C PRO A 35 -1.23 -14.15 -5.50
N ASP A 36 -0.25 -14.56 -4.70
CA ASP A 36 -0.37 -15.13 -3.36
C ASP A 36 0.02 -14.16 -2.23
N ALA A 37 0.14 -12.86 -2.54
CA ALA A 37 0.58 -11.85 -1.58
C ALA A 37 -0.31 -11.78 -0.33
N THR A 38 0.30 -11.46 0.81
CA THR A 38 -0.41 -11.22 2.06
C THR A 38 -0.29 -9.76 2.50
N VAL A 39 -1.43 -9.11 2.76
CA VAL A 39 -1.50 -7.71 3.17
C VAL A 39 -2.11 -7.59 4.55
N MET A 40 -1.37 -6.95 5.46
CA MET A 40 -1.80 -6.57 6.81
C MET A 40 -1.73 -5.05 6.94
N ASP A 41 -2.76 -4.37 6.45
CA ASP A 41 -2.81 -2.92 6.36
C ASP A 41 -4.17 -2.40 6.89
N PRO A 42 -4.27 -1.98 8.16
CA PRO A 42 -3.19 -1.84 9.15
C PRO A 42 -2.72 -3.17 9.77
N TYR A 43 -1.50 -3.18 10.31
CA TYR A 43 -0.89 -4.31 11.02
C TYR A 43 -1.67 -4.66 12.29
N GLY A 44 -1.77 -5.97 12.58
CA GLY A 44 -2.60 -6.50 13.67
C GLY A 44 -4.08 -6.67 13.31
N GLY A 45 -4.50 -6.23 12.11
CA GLY A 45 -5.81 -6.52 11.54
C GLY A 45 -5.93 -7.93 10.95
N ARG A 46 -7.09 -8.24 10.35
CA ARG A 46 -7.29 -9.49 9.61
C ARG A 46 -6.51 -9.40 8.28
N PRO A 47 -5.61 -10.34 7.97
CA PRO A 47 -4.87 -10.31 6.72
C PRO A 47 -5.78 -10.50 5.51
N LEU A 48 -5.42 -9.82 4.42
CA LEU A 48 -5.95 -10.02 3.07
C LEU A 48 -4.97 -10.90 2.30
N HIS A 49 -5.49 -11.87 1.55
CA HIS A 49 -4.67 -12.84 0.84
C HIS A 49 -5.00 -12.88 -0.65
N GLY A 50 -3.94 -12.87 -1.45
CA GLY A 50 -3.96 -12.98 -2.90
C GLY A 50 -4.81 -11.92 -3.60
N THR A 51 -5.02 -12.14 -4.89
CA THR A 51 -5.77 -11.23 -5.77
C THR A 51 -7.18 -10.88 -5.24
N ASP A 52 -7.88 -11.84 -4.63
CA ASP A 52 -9.21 -11.60 -4.04
C ASP A 52 -9.13 -10.64 -2.85
N GLY A 53 -8.12 -10.79 -1.99
CA GLY A 53 -7.89 -9.88 -0.88
C GLY A 53 -7.56 -8.47 -1.34
N LEU A 54 -6.70 -8.35 -2.35
CA LEU A 54 -6.32 -7.06 -2.94
C LEU A 54 -7.51 -6.36 -3.61
N ASN A 55 -8.39 -7.09 -4.29
CA ASN A 55 -9.62 -6.52 -4.84
C ASN A 55 -10.54 -5.99 -3.75
N LYS A 56 -10.71 -6.73 -2.65
CA LYS A 56 -11.51 -6.27 -1.50
C LYS A 56 -10.93 -5.01 -0.85
N PHE A 57 -9.60 -4.89 -0.83
CA PHE A 57 -8.93 -3.67 -0.38
C PHE A 57 -9.32 -2.48 -1.25
N MET A 58 -9.17 -2.61 -2.58
CA MET A 58 -9.52 -1.54 -3.52
C MET A 58 -11.01 -1.20 -3.50
N ASP A 59 -11.90 -2.19 -3.33
CA ASP A 59 -13.33 -1.94 -3.13
C ASP A 59 -13.58 -1.04 -1.89
N GLY A 60 -12.80 -1.24 -0.84
CA GLY A 60 -12.81 -0.40 0.36
C GLY A 60 -12.35 1.03 0.09
N MET A 61 -11.24 1.18 -0.63
CA MET A 61 -10.69 2.48 -1.02
C MET A 61 -11.68 3.27 -1.88
N GLU A 62 -12.14 2.67 -2.98
CA GLU A 62 -13.07 3.29 -3.93
C GLU A 62 -14.46 3.57 -3.33
N ARG A 63 -14.90 2.78 -2.34
CA ARG A 63 -16.15 3.05 -1.62
C ARG A 63 -16.01 4.23 -0.66
N THR A 64 -14.86 4.39 -0.03
CA THR A 64 -14.65 5.39 1.04
C THR A 64 -14.26 6.74 0.47
N TRP A 65 -13.32 6.77 -0.47
CA TRP A 65 -12.64 7.99 -0.91
C TRP A 65 -13.15 8.48 -2.27
N VAL A 66 -13.24 9.79 -2.41
CA VAL A 66 -13.40 10.46 -3.72
C VAL A 66 -12.06 11.04 -4.20
N ALA A 67 -11.16 11.36 -3.27
CA ALA A 67 -9.78 11.74 -3.56
C ALA A 67 -8.87 11.16 -2.47
N PHE A 68 -7.72 10.66 -2.88
CA PHE A 68 -6.72 10.07 -2.01
C PHE A 68 -5.34 10.41 -2.53
N GLU A 69 -4.44 10.89 -1.69
CA GLU A 69 -3.05 11.15 -2.07
C GLU A 69 -2.16 10.59 -0.97
N MET A 70 -1.21 9.73 -1.35
CA MET A 70 -0.25 9.11 -0.44
C MET A 70 1.16 9.36 -0.93
N VAL A 71 1.86 10.23 -0.20
CA VAL A 71 3.20 10.69 -0.56
C VAL A 71 4.24 9.90 0.23
N PRO A 72 5.16 9.16 -0.44
CA PRO A 72 6.26 8.50 0.24
C PRO A 72 7.28 9.50 0.79
N GLY A 73 7.79 9.20 1.97
CA GLY A 73 8.89 9.90 2.64
C GLY A 73 10.18 9.09 2.56
N GLU A 74 10.88 8.99 3.68
CA GLU A 74 12.13 8.21 3.77
C GLU A 74 11.90 6.72 3.55
N ALA A 75 12.83 6.08 2.84
CA ALA A 75 12.82 4.66 2.52
C ALA A 75 14.15 4.00 2.87
N PHE A 76 14.08 2.85 3.56
CA PHE A 76 15.23 2.07 3.99
C PHE A 76 15.06 0.62 3.53
N ALA A 77 16.05 0.10 2.82
CA ALA A 77 16.04 -1.26 2.28
C ALA A 77 16.99 -2.18 3.07
N ALA A 78 16.55 -3.41 3.31
CA ALA A 78 17.33 -4.47 3.92
C ALA A 78 17.01 -5.81 3.25
N GLY A 79 17.91 -6.26 2.37
CA GLY A 79 17.69 -7.47 1.56
C GLY A 79 16.55 -7.26 0.56
N ASP A 80 15.53 -8.10 0.65
CA ASP A 80 14.30 -8.11 -0.14
C ASP A 80 13.17 -7.27 0.47
N ARG A 81 13.45 -6.60 1.60
CA ARG A 81 12.49 -5.77 2.32
C ARG A 81 12.79 -4.29 2.20
N VAL A 82 11.74 -3.48 2.14
CA VAL A 82 11.84 -2.02 2.15
C VAL A 82 10.81 -1.44 3.11
N ALA A 83 11.25 -0.62 4.05
CA ALA A 83 10.37 0.18 4.92
C ALA A 83 10.30 1.60 4.37
N VAL A 84 9.09 2.14 4.21
CA VAL A 84 8.84 3.47 3.64
C VAL A 84 7.89 4.22 4.55
N SER A 85 8.34 5.35 5.09
CA SER A 85 7.44 6.30 5.76
C SER A 85 6.57 7.01 4.72
N TRP A 86 5.38 7.46 5.10
CA TRP A 86 4.49 8.16 4.18
C TRP A 86 3.53 9.09 4.92
N LYS A 87 2.96 10.04 4.18
CA LYS A 87 1.85 10.88 4.62
C LYS A 87 0.72 10.79 3.61
N ALA A 88 -0.51 10.79 4.08
CA ALA A 88 -1.69 10.74 3.25
C ALA A 88 -2.65 11.89 3.55
N LYS A 89 -3.28 12.40 2.50
CA LYS A 89 -4.44 13.29 2.56
C LYS A 89 -5.57 12.65 1.77
N ALA A 90 -6.77 12.66 2.31
CA ALA A 90 -7.91 12.02 1.67
C ALA A 90 -9.20 12.82 1.88
N THR A 91 -10.09 12.75 0.89
CA THR A 91 -11.45 13.27 0.98
C THR A 91 -12.42 12.11 0.82
N ALA A 92 -13.24 11.87 1.84
CA ALA A 92 -14.25 10.82 1.84
C ALA A 92 -15.45 11.23 0.97
N LYS A 93 -16.23 10.25 0.51
CA LYS A 93 -17.48 10.53 -0.23
C LYS A 93 -18.52 11.31 0.57
N SER A 94 -18.40 11.34 1.90
CA SER A 94 -19.21 12.19 2.78
C SER A 94 -18.81 13.67 2.73
N GLY A 95 -17.70 14.03 2.06
CA GLY A 95 -17.12 15.37 2.02
C GLY A 95 -16.15 15.67 3.18
N LYS A 96 -16.01 14.77 4.15
CA LYS A 96 -15.04 14.90 5.25
C LYS A 96 -13.63 14.61 4.76
N THR A 97 -12.64 15.30 5.33
CA THR A 97 -11.23 15.11 5.00
C THR A 97 -10.48 14.42 6.13
N ALA A 98 -9.41 13.70 5.78
CA ALA A 98 -8.50 13.09 6.72
C ALA A 98 -7.05 13.37 6.33
N GLU A 99 -6.21 13.58 7.34
CA GLU A 99 -4.75 13.56 7.21
C GLU A 99 -4.18 12.54 8.19
N PHE A 100 -3.29 11.68 7.70
CA PHE A 100 -2.68 10.63 8.51
C PHE A 100 -1.33 10.23 7.92
N ALA A 101 -0.55 9.49 8.70
CA ALA A 101 0.81 9.10 8.34
C ALA A 101 1.12 7.71 8.87
N GLY A 102 2.14 7.08 8.30
CA GLY A 102 2.53 5.75 8.70
C GLY A 102 3.82 5.27 8.05
N ILE A 103 4.05 3.97 8.20
CA ILE A 103 5.13 3.24 7.56
C ILE A 103 4.55 2.02 6.88
N ASN A 104 4.93 1.78 5.63
CA ASN A 104 4.69 0.50 4.97
C ASN A 104 5.98 -0.28 4.90
N VAL A 105 5.93 -1.56 5.29
CA VAL A 105 7.03 -2.51 5.13
C VAL A 105 6.65 -3.51 4.04
N PHE A 106 7.38 -3.45 2.93
CA PHE A 106 7.22 -4.30 1.77
C PHE A 106 8.24 -5.44 1.83
N THR A 107 7.83 -6.63 1.42
CA THR A 107 8.73 -7.75 1.05
C THR A 107 8.48 -8.06 -0.42
N LEU A 108 9.55 -8.18 -1.22
CA LEU A 108 9.46 -8.42 -2.65
C LEU A 108 10.15 -9.72 -3.05
N ASN A 109 9.59 -10.45 -4.02
CA ASN A 109 10.24 -11.64 -4.58
C ASN A 109 11.30 -11.30 -5.65
N GLU A 110 11.97 -12.32 -6.19
CA GLU A 110 12.98 -12.17 -7.26
C GLU A 110 12.43 -11.52 -8.55
N ASP A 111 11.11 -11.57 -8.78
CA ASP A 111 10.44 -10.93 -9.91
C ASP A 111 10.11 -9.44 -9.66
N GLY A 112 10.38 -8.94 -8.43
CA GLY A 112 10.09 -7.57 -8.03
C GLY A 112 8.63 -7.32 -7.68
N LEU A 113 7.85 -8.37 -7.40
CA LEU A 113 6.47 -8.28 -6.96
C LEU A 113 6.38 -8.33 -5.43
N ILE A 114 5.46 -7.56 -4.85
CA ILE A 114 5.21 -7.54 -3.41
C ILE A 114 4.56 -8.86 -2.99
N THR A 115 5.23 -9.62 -2.11
CA THR A 115 4.69 -10.84 -1.50
C THR A 115 4.09 -10.60 -0.13
N GLN A 116 4.55 -9.56 0.57
CA GLN A 116 4.00 -9.16 1.86
C GLN A 116 4.01 -7.64 2.02
N LEU A 117 2.92 -7.11 2.55
CA LEU A 117 2.78 -5.70 2.92
C LEU A 117 2.26 -5.61 4.37
N GLU A 118 2.96 -4.83 5.18
CA GLU A 118 2.56 -4.46 6.54
C GLU A 118 2.43 -2.95 6.64
N GLY A 119 1.25 -2.46 7.01
CA GLY A 119 0.98 -1.03 7.20
C GLY A 119 0.94 -0.66 8.68
N TYR A 120 1.82 0.23 9.12
CA TYR A 120 1.88 0.72 10.50
C TYR A 120 1.38 2.16 10.57
N TRP A 121 0.11 2.33 10.95
CA TRP A 121 -0.55 3.63 11.08
C TRP A 121 -1.78 3.53 11.98
N ASP A 122 -2.25 4.68 12.48
CA ASP A 122 -3.39 4.73 13.40
C ASP A 122 -4.73 4.77 12.65
N PHE A 123 -5.28 3.59 12.40
CA PHE A 123 -6.59 3.43 11.77
C PHE A 123 -7.73 4.09 12.56
N LYS A 124 -7.70 4.00 13.90
CA LYS A 124 -8.77 4.55 14.73
C LYS A 124 -8.76 6.08 14.67
N ALA A 125 -7.57 6.69 14.73
CA ALA A 125 -7.43 8.14 14.61
C ALA A 125 -7.84 8.64 13.22
N MET A 126 -7.55 7.90 12.15
CA MET A 126 -8.04 8.24 10.80
C MET A 126 -9.57 8.15 10.72
N VAL A 127 -10.16 7.05 11.18
CA VAL A 127 -11.62 6.85 11.14
C VAL A 127 -12.37 7.94 11.89
N ALA A 128 -11.86 8.39 13.05
CA ALA A 128 -12.45 9.47 13.83
C ALA A 128 -12.54 10.81 13.07
N GLN A 129 -11.71 11.03 12.04
CA GLN A 129 -11.75 12.25 11.22
C GLN A 129 -12.89 12.24 10.19
N ILE A 130 -13.37 11.05 9.79
CA ILE A 130 -14.35 10.88 8.70
C ILE A 130 -15.71 10.34 9.16
N GLN A 131 -15.87 10.08 10.45
CA GLN A 131 -17.15 9.70 11.08
C GLN A 131 -18.06 10.90 11.24
#